data_AF-A0A9X2FM19-F1
#
_entry.id   AF-A0A9X2FM19-F1
#
_cell.length_a   1.000
_cell.length_b   1.000
_cell.length_c   1.000
_cell.angle_alpha   90.00
_cell.angle_beta   90.00
_cell.angle_gamma   90.00
#
_symmetry.space_group_name_H-M   'P 1'
#
loop_
_entity.id
_entity.type
_entity.pdbx_description
1 polymer ?
#
loop_
_entity_poly.entity_id
_entity_poly.type
_entity_poly.pdbx_seq_one_letter_code
_entity_poly.pdbx_strand_id
1 'polypeptide(L)'
;QDYYNINQTTLSIALDYIPAENHPARYINQLVENLKLKYNYQFGRPREYNLSAMLKLVLLAYSYGIFSSRKIERFARENKPAGWLIADQVPSYRTICRFRISAELTDLTTDSLSQMTQYLRQNGLIDDVSFIDGTKILADANKYSFVWKKNTIRFDKMNREKLVTLLGELHEAKVVGEVPAGSELTPELLDVMISKVEDHLVDLNETIVATQKVSPNPVKQQRRT
;
A
#
# COMPACT_ATOMS: atom_id res chain seq x y z
N GLN A 1 26.46 -36.31 29.93
CA GLN A 1 25.72 -36.28 28.65
C GLN A 1 24.28 -36.52 29.05
N ASP A 2 23.49 -35.45 29.13
CA ASP A 2 22.18 -35.50 29.76
C ASP A 2 21.20 -36.27 28.86
N TYR A 3 20.55 -37.27 29.44
CA TYR A 3 19.61 -38.16 28.78
C TYR A 3 18.32 -37.42 28.45
N TYR A 4 18.25 -36.81 27.26
CA TYR A 4 17.00 -36.29 26.73
C TYR A 4 16.06 -37.44 26.38
N ASN A 5 14.94 -37.56 27.10
CA ASN A 5 13.91 -38.57 26.88
C ASN A 5 12.54 -37.91 26.70
N ILE A 6 11.96 -38.04 25.50
CA ILE A 6 10.65 -37.47 25.13
C ILE A 6 9.49 -38.08 25.93
N ASN A 7 9.64 -39.31 26.43
CA ASN A 7 8.57 -40.05 27.12
C ASN A 7 8.56 -39.84 28.64
N GLN A 8 9.29 -38.83 29.14
CA GLN A 8 9.32 -38.53 30.56
C GLN A 8 8.02 -37.83 30.99
N THR A 9 7.42 -38.28 32.09
CA THR A 9 6.21 -37.69 32.65
C THR A 9 6.48 -36.25 33.08
N THR A 10 5.80 -35.28 32.46
CA THR A 10 5.95 -33.85 32.76
C THR A 10 4.86 -33.37 33.71
N LEU A 11 5.24 -32.71 34.80
CA LEU A 11 4.31 -31.96 35.65
C LEU A 11 4.14 -30.55 35.07
N SER A 12 2.93 -30.20 34.65
CA SER A 12 2.59 -28.86 34.19
C SER A 12 2.42 -27.91 35.39
N ILE A 13 3.49 -27.20 35.75
CA ILE A 13 3.44 -26.11 36.72
C ILE A 13 3.11 -24.82 35.96
N ALA A 14 2.03 -24.15 36.33
CA ALA A 14 1.73 -22.81 35.84
C ALA A 14 2.74 -21.84 36.47
N LEU A 15 3.75 -21.45 35.68
CA LEU A 15 4.68 -20.39 36.05
C LEU A 15 4.11 -19.08 35.53
N ASP A 16 3.68 -18.22 36.45
CA ASP A 16 3.30 -16.84 36.14
C ASP A 16 4.53 -16.11 35.60
N TYR A 17 4.54 -15.87 34.29
CA TYR A 17 5.61 -15.13 33.66
C TYR A 17 5.45 -13.63 33.97
N ILE A 18 6.45 -13.05 34.62
CA ILE A 18 6.51 -11.62 34.89
C ILE A 18 7.69 -11.02 34.10
N PRO A 19 7.46 -10.05 33.20
CA PRO A 19 8.55 -9.36 32.52
C PRO A 19 9.47 -8.63 33.51
N ALA A 20 10.76 -8.59 33.19
CA ALA A 20 11.76 -7.82 33.93
C ALA A 20 11.35 -6.34 34.06
N GLU A 21 11.86 -5.65 35.09
CA GLU A 21 11.41 -4.29 35.43
C GLU A 21 11.66 -3.28 34.30
N ASN A 22 12.80 -3.41 33.60
CA ASN A 22 13.19 -2.54 32.49
C ASN A 22 12.63 -3.00 31.13
N HIS A 23 11.75 -3.99 31.08
CA HIS A 23 11.25 -4.53 29.83
C HIS A 23 10.22 -3.57 29.17
N PRO A 24 10.28 -3.35 27.83
CA PRO A 24 9.37 -2.43 27.11
C PRO A 24 7.88 -2.69 27.37
N ALA A 25 7.50 -3.95 27.58
CA ALA A 25 6.13 -4.34 27.92
C ALA A 25 5.59 -3.63 29.18
N ARG A 26 6.40 -3.41 30.23
CA ARG A 26 5.95 -2.71 31.43
C ARG A 26 5.66 -1.24 31.16
N TYR A 27 6.53 -0.57 30.40
CA TYR A 27 6.31 0.82 29.99
C TYR A 27 5.07 0.98 29.13
N ILE A 28 4.86 0.07 28.16
CA ILE A 28 3.65 0.05 27.33
C ILE A 28 2.41 -0.16 28.19
N ASN A 29 2.46 -1.07 29.17
CA ASN A 29 1.36 -1.29 30.09
C ASN A 29 1.01 0.00 30.85
N GLN A 30 2.00 0.65 31.47
CA GLN A 30 1.80 1.91 32.20
C GLN A 30 1.26 3.02 31.31
N LEU A 31 1.80 3.17 30.09
CA LEU A 31 1.35 4.16 29.12
C LEU A 31 -0.14 3.95 28.80
N VAL A 32 -0.54 2.73 28.47
CA VAL A 32 -1.93 2.44 28.09
C VAL A 32 -2.90 2.60 29.28
N GLU A 33 -2.50 2.24 30.49
CA GLU A 33 -3.32 2.47 31.69
C GLU A 33 -3.53 3.98 31.96
N ASN A 34 -2.52 4.80 31.70
CA ASN A 34 -2.61 6.26 31.88
C ASN A 34 -3.56 6.93 30.88
N LEU A 35 -3.76 6.35 29.69
CA LEU A 35 -4.64 6.90 28.66
C LEU A 35 -6.14 6.84 29.02
N LYS A 36 -6.54 6.12 30.08
CA LYS A 36 -7.93 6.00 30.57
C LYS A 36 -8.94 5.82 29.43
N LEU A 37 -8.73 4.79 28.61
CA LEU A 37 -9.55 4.50 27.42
C LEU A 37 -11.03 4.36 27.82
N LYS A 38 -11.89 5.24 27.31
CA LYS A 38 -13.34 5.17 27.55
C LYS A 38 -13.97 4.16 26.59
N TYR A 39 -14.72 3.20 27.16
CA TYR A 39 -15.43 2.18 26.38
C TYR A 39 -16.83 2.69 26.03
N ASN A 40 -16.95 3.40 24.90
CA ASN A 40 -18.25 3.88 24.42
C ASN A 40 -18.88 2.89 23.44
N TYR A 41 -19.24 1.69 23.91
CA TYR A 41 -19.98 0.74 23.09
C TYR A 41 -21.48 0.94 23.25
N GLN A 42 -22.12 1.59 22.28
CA GLN A 42 -23.53 1.98 22.40
C GLN A 42 -24.51 0.92 21.85
N PHE A 43 -24.19 0.20 20.76
CA PHE A 43 -25.09 -0.78 20.14
C PHE A 43 -24.36 -1.90 19.36
N GLY A 44 -24.91 -3.12 19.37
CA GLY A 44 -24.49 -4.27 18.54
C GLY A 44 -24.00 -5.50 19.33
N ARG A 45 -23.32 -6.44 18.64
CA ARG A 45 -22.65 -7.60 19.28
C ARG A 45 -21.46 -7.12 20.12
N PRO A 46 -21.45 -7.36 21.44
CA PRO A 46 -20.37 -6.92 22.32
C PRO A 46 -19.01 -7.34 21.76
N ARG A 47 -18.00 -6.47 21.88
CA ARG A 47 -16.63 -6.87 21.55
C ARG A 47 -16.21 -7.93 22.55
N GLU A 48 -15.73 -9.05 22.04
CA GLU A 48 -15.18 -10.14 22.85
C GLU A 48 -13.79 -9.83 23.42
N TYR A 49 -13.29 -8.60 23.25
CA TYR A 49 -11.92 -8.24 23.59
C TYR A 49 -11.83 -6.92 24.34
N ASN A 50 -10.84 -6.84 25.23
CA ASN A 50 -10.51 -5.63 25.96
C ASN A 50 -9.68 -4.67 25.07
N LEU A 51 -10.11 -3.40 24.99
CA LEU A 51 -9.44 -2.36 24.19
C LEU A 51 -8.00 -2.08 24.65
N SER A 52 -7.80 -2.02 25.98
CA SER A 52 -6.48 -1.78 26.59
C SER A 52 -5.51 -2.91 26.24
N ALA A 53 -5.95 -4.17 26.38
CA ALA A 53 -5.15 -5.35 26.00
C ALA A 53 -4.77 -5.34 24.51
N MET A 54 -5.71 -5.02 23.61
CA MET A 54 -5.43 -4.91 22.18
C MET A 54 -4.42 -3.82 21.85
N LEU A 55 -4.56 -2.64 22.47
CA LEU A 55 -3.65 -1.53 22.25
C LEU A 55 -2.23 -1.89 22.72
N LYS A 56 -2.12 -2.49 23.91
CA LYS A 56 -0.84 -2.99 24.45
C LYS A 56 -0.18 -3.98 23.49
N LEU A 57 -0.92 -4.94 22.96
CA LEU A 57 -0.42 -5.95 22.03
C LEU A 57 0.10 -5.32 20.73
N VAL A 58 -0.69 -4.42 20.13
CA VAL A 58 -0.31 -3.75 18.87
C VAL A 58 0.92 -2.88 19.06
N LEU A 59 0.99 -2.09 20.14
CA LEU A 59 2.15 -1.25 20.44
C LEU A 59 3.41 -2.09 20.66
N LEU A 60 3.32 -3.19 21.41
CA LEU A 60 4.47 -4.08 21.60
C LEU A 60 4.90 -4.68 20.28
N ALA A 61 3.99 -5.24 19.48
CA ALA A 61 4.33 -5.84 18.19
C ALA A 61 4.98 -4.83 17.23
N TYR A 62 4.50 -3.59 17.20
CA TYR A 62 5.08 -2.52 16.38
C TYR A 62 6.47 -2.12 16.85
N SER A 63 6.76 -2.14 18.16
CA SER A 63 8.11 -1.90 18.68
C SER A 63 9.13 -2.92 18.18
N TYR A 64 8.69 -4.14 17.86
CA TYR A 64 9.49 -5.20 17.24
C TYR A 64 9.44 -5.18 15.70
N GLY A 65 8.80 -4.19 15.07
CA GLY A 65 8.66 -4.09 13.61
C GLY A 65 7.65 -5.06 13.00
N ILE A 66 6.71 -5.60 13.79
CA ILE A 66 5.72 -6.58 13.33
C ILE A 66 4.38 -5.89 13.06
N PHE A 67 4.09 -5.62 11.78
CA PHE A 67 2.89 -4.86 11.39
C PHE A 67 1.73 -5.69 10.83
N SER A 68 2.02 -6.91 10.36
CA SER A 68 0.99 -7.78 9.76
C SER A 68 0.14 -8.41 10.85
N SER A 69 -1.19 -8.26 10.80
CA SER A 69 -2.10 -8.79 11.84
C SER A 69 -1.96 -10.30 12.06
N ARG A 70 -1.65 -11.08 11.02
CA ARG A 70 -1.38 -12.52 11.16
C ARG A 70 -0.06 -12.79 11.89
N LYS A 71 0.97 -11.97 11.62
CA LYS A 71 2.23 -12.03 12.36
C LYS A 71 2.05 -11.57 13.81
N ILE A 72 1.17 -10.59 14.07
CA ILE A 72 0.85 -10.15 15.43
C ILE A 72 0.12 -11.25 16.21
N GLU A 73 -0.85 -11.95 15.60
CA GLU A 73 -1.49 -13.12 16.23
C GLU A 73 -0.45 -14.20 16.60
N ARG A 74 0.44 -14.52 15.66
CA ARG A 74 1.54 -15.46 15.90
C ARG A 74 2.47 -14.98 17.03
N PHE A 75 2.84 -13.70 16.99
CA PHE A 75 3.65 -13.05 18.03
C PHE A 75 2.99 -13.13 19.41
N ALA A 76 1.68 -12.89 19.51
CA ALA A 76 0.93 -13.00 20.76
C ALA A 76 0.96 -14.43 21.34
N ARG A 77 0.99 -15.46 20.48
CA ARG A 77 1.03 -16.87 20.88
C ARG A 77 2.44 -17.33 21.28
N GLU A 78 3.47 -16.81 20.62
CA GLU A 78 4.86 -17.27 20.80
C GLU A 78 5.63 -16.44 21.84
N ASN A 79 5.27 -15.17 22.04
CA ASN A 79 6.03 -14.22 22.86
C ASN A 79 5.43 -14.10 24.28
N LYS A 80 6.21 -14.49 25.30
CA LYS A 80 5.77 -14.43 26.71
C LYS A 80 5.40 -13.01 27.20
N PRO A 81 6.20 -11.96 26.93
CA PRO A 81 5.78 -10.58 27.23
C PRO A 81 4.46 -10.16 26.57
N ALA A 82 4.20 -10.60 25.34
CA ALA A 82 2.95 -10.31 24.66
C ALA A 82 1.76 -11.02 25.34
N GLY A 83 1.94 -12.30 25.71
CA GLY A 83 0.97 -13.08 26.51
C GLY A 83 0.64 -12.40 27.83
N TRP A 84 1.66 -11.91 28.56
CA TRP A 84 1.47 -11.17 29.81
C TRP A 84 0.62 -9.90 29.63
N LEU A 85 0.81 -9.14 28.55
CA LEU A 85 0.03 -7.91 28.29
C LEU A 85 -1.46 -8.17 28.01
N ILE A 86 -1.79 -9.34 27.48
CA ILE A 86 -3.15 -9.73 27.10
C ILE A 86 -3.77 -10.75 28.06
N ALA A 87 -3.11 -11.04 29.19
CA ALA A 87 -3.49 -12.10 30.13
C ALA A 87 -3.76 -13.45 29.44
N ASP A 88 -2.88 -13.81 28.50
CA ASP A 88 -2.92 -15.02 27.66
C ASP A 88 -4.20 -15.20 26.82
N GLN A 89 -5.05 -14.19 26.71
CA GLN A 89 -6.19 -14.17 25.79
C GLN A 89 -5.73 -13.78 24.39
N VAL A 90 -5.27 -14.76 23.62
CA VAL A 90 -4.76 -14.54 22.25
C VAL A 90 -5.89 -14.19 21.28
N PRO A 91 -5.93 -12.97 20.72
CA PRO A 91 -6.95 -12.60 19.76
C PRO A 91 -6.64 -13.13 18.35
N SER A 92 -7.68 -13.45 17.58
CA SER A 92 -7.51 -13.82 16.17
C SER A 92 -6.99 -12.64 15.33
N TYR A 93 -6.30 -12.92 14.22
CA TYR A 93 -5.87 -11.89 13.28
C TYR A 93 -7.02 -11.00 12.79
N ARG A 94 -8.24 -11.54 12.68
CA ARG A 94 -9.43 -10.78 12.24
C ARG A 94 -9.81 -9.74 13.28
N THR A 95 -9.73 -10.10 14.55
CA THR A 95 -9.99 -9.20 15.67
C THR A 95 -8.96 -8.07 15.71
N ILE A 96 -7.68 -8.41 15.53
CA ILE A 96 -6.58 -7.43 15.43
C ILE A 96 -6.78 -6.50 14.22
N CYS A 97 -7.14 -7.04 13.05
CA CYS A 97 -7.46 -6.22 11.87
C CYS A 97 -8.60 -5.25 12.14
N ARG A 98 -9.71 -5.73 12.72
CA ARG A 98 -10.88 -4.90 13.03
C ARG A 98 -10.53 -3.79 14.02
N PHE A 99 -9.75 -4.10 15.05
CA PHE A 99 -9.26 -3.10 16.00
C PHE A 99 -8.41 -2.03 15.29
N ARG A 100 -7.46 -2.42 14.43
CA ARG A 100 -6.58 -1.50 13.69
C ARG A 100 -7.31 -0.57 12.73
N ILE A 101 -8.43 -1.00 12.16
CA ILE A 101 -9.24 -0.22 11.21
C ILE A 101 -10.37 0.55 11.92
N SER A 102 -10.57 0.31 13.22
CA SER A 102 -11.67 0.93 13.95
C SER A 102 -11.49 2.46 14.02
N ALA A 103 -12.58 3.19 13.77
CA ALA A 103 -12.59 4.66 13.88
C ALA A 103 -12.19 5.12 15.30
N GLU A 104 -12.58 4.36 16.32
CA GLU A 104 -12.19 4.64 17.71
C GLU A 104 -10.67 4.59 17.93
N LEU A 105 -9.95 3.67 17.28
CA LEU A 105 -8.50 3.67 17.38
C LEU A 105 -7.91 4.91 16.71
N THR A 106 -8.47 5.34 15.57
CA THR A 106 -8.05 6.56 14.89
C THR A 106 -8.22 7.77 15.81
N ASP A 107 -9.38 7.94 16.43
CA ASP A 107 -9.65 9.05 17.36
C ASP A 107 -8.72 8.97 18.59
N LEU A 108 -8.61 7.79 19.20
CA LEU A 108 -7.72 7.55 20.35
C LEU A 108 -6.26 7.84 20.01
N THR A 109 -5.77 7.44 18.84
CA THR A 109 -4.39 7.69 18.43
C THR A 109 -4.13 9.18 18.22
N THR A 110 -5.10 9.91 17.68
CA THR A 110 -4.98 11.35 17.44
C THR A 110 -4.93 12.12 18.77
N ASP A 111 -5.81 11.78 19.70
CA ASP A 111 -5.86 12.38 21.04
C ASP A 111 -4.62 12.00 21.86
N SER A 112 -4.24 10.72 21.86
CA SER A 112 -3.07 10.22 22.60
C SER A 112 -1.77 10.83 22.08
N LEU A 113 -1.63 10.97 20.77
CA LEU A 113 -0.47 11.61 20.15
C LEU A 113 -0.40 13.08 20.53
N SER A 114 -1.53 13.78 20.55
CA SER A 114 -1.61 15.18 20.97
C SER A 114 -1.21 15.34 22.44
N GLN A 115 -1.72 14.48 23.33
CA GLN A 115 -1.37 14.48 24.75
C GLN A 115 0.11 14.14 25.00
N MET A 116 0.65 13.14 24.30
CA MET A 116 2.06 12.77 24.38
C MET A 116 2.95 13.91 23.88
N THR A 117 2.61 14.53 22.75
CA THR A 117 3.35 15.69 22.23
C THR A 117 3.33 16.85 23.22
N GLN A 118 2.17 17.13 23.83
CA GLN A 118 2.05 18.17 24.84
C GLN A 118 2.86 17.87 26.10
N TYR A 119 2.84 16.63 26.59
CA TYR A 119 3.67 16.18 27.70
C TYR A 119 5.17 16.33 27.39
N LEU A 120 5.61 15.91 26.21
CA LEU A 120 7.01 16.02 25.81
C LEU A 120 7.46 17.47 25.65
N ARG A 121 6.58 18.35 25.15
CA ARG A 121 6.82 19.81 25.11
C ARG A 121 6.95 20.41 26.51
N GLN A 122 6.06 20.05 27.43
CA GLN A 122 6.10 20.55 28.82
C GLN A 122 7.39 20.14 29.55
N ASN A 123 7.94 18.97 29.23
CA ASN A 123 9.20 18.48 29.79
C ASN A 123 10.45 18.92 29.00
N GLY A 124 10.29 19.77 27.97
CA GLY A 124 11.42 20.26 27.15
C GLY A 124 12.12 19.17 26.33
N LEU A 125 11.46 18.05 26.05
CA LEU A 125 12.02 16.91 25.30
C LEU A 125 11.82 17.05 23.79
N ILE A 126 10.87 17.88 23.35
CA ILE A 126 10.57 18.16 21.93
C ILE A 126 10.39 19.66 21.75
N ASP A 127 11.10 20.22 20.76
CA ASP A 127 10.93 21.58 20.26
C ASP A 127 9.98 21.62 19.04
N ASP A 128 9.44 22.79 18.72
CA ASP A 128 8.64 23.02 17.52
C ASP A 128 9.43 22.87 16.20
N VAL A 129 10.77 22.81 16.29
CA VAL A 129 11.68 22.71 15.14
C VAL A 129 12.24 21.30 15.05
N SER A 130 11.79 20.53 14.06
CA SER A 130 12.39 19.23 13.74
C SER A 130 13.56 19.43 12.78
N PHE A 131 14.78 19.23 13.28
CA PHE A 131 15.99 19.24 12.46
C PHE A 131 16.14 17.90 11.76
N ILE A 132 15.59 17.79 10.56
CA ILE A 132 15.79 16.62 9.72
C ILE A 132 17.10 16.80 8.95
N ASP A 133 18.23 16.44 9.57
CA ASP A 133 19.52 16.47 8.87
C ASP A 133 19.56 15.41 7.75
N GLY A 134 20.19 15.76 6.63
CA GLY A 134 20.41 14.87 5.48
C GLY A 134 19.19 14.43 4.66
N THR A 135 17.94 14.68 5.07
CA THR A 135 16.76 14.13 4.36
C THR A 135 16.19 15.11 3.34
N LYS A 136 16.31 14.77 2.05
CA LYS A 136 15.63 15.47 0.96
C LYS A 136 14.23 14.90 0.78
N ILE A 137 13.22 15.55 1.35
CA ILE A 137 11.82 15.23 1.07
C ILE A 137 11.49 15.79 -0.33
N LEU A 138 11.50 14.90 -1.32
CA LEU A 138 11.04 15.23 -2.67
C LEU A 138 9.52 15.08 -2.71
N ALA A 139 8.80 16.13 -3.08
CA ALA A 139 7.38 16.00 -3.42
C ALA A 139 7.23 15.00 -4.58
N ASP A 140 6.09 14.29 -4.65
CA ASP A 140 5.67 13.55 -5.86
C ASP A 140 5.20 14.53 -6.94
N ALA A 141 6.03 15.54 -7.19
CA ALA A 141 5.91 16.47 -8.28
C ALA A 141 7.18 16.25 -9.12
N ASN A 142 6.98 15.85 -10.38
CA ASN A 142 8.07 15.73 -11.33
C ASN A 142 8.88 17.05 -11.34
N LYS A 143 10.17 16.97 -11.01
CA LYS A 143 11.13 18.09 -11.02
C LYS A 143 11.12 18.89 -12.34
N TYR A 144 10.62 18.28 -13.41
CA TYR A 144 10.52 18.84 -14.75
C TYR A 144 9.07 19.10 -15.21
N SER A 145 8.14 19.43 -14.30
CA SER A 145 6.76 19.80 -14.66
C SER A 145 6.64 21.20 -15.29
N PHE A 146 7.72 21.97 -15.34
CA PHE A 146 7.74 23.24 -16.04
C PHE A 146 7.75 22.98 -17.56
N VAL A 147 6.66 23.37 -18.22
CA VAL A 147 6.56 23.34 -19.68
C VAL A 147 6.65 24.77 -20.21
N TRP A 148 7.54 25.00 -21.16
CA TRP A 148 7.68 26.30 -21.81
C TRP A 148 6.44 26.60 -22.64
N LYS A 149 5.66 27.62 -22.24
CA LYS A 149 4.41 28.04 -22.91
C LYS A 149 4.54 28.12 -24.44
N LYS A 150 5.67 28.65 -24.93
CA LYS A 150 5.97 28.76 -26.37
C LYS A 150 6.03 27.40 -27.06
N ASN A 151 6.66 26.40 -26.44
CA ASN A 151 6.71 25.04 -26.98
C ASN A 151 5.35 24.36 -26.90
N THR A 152 4.61 24.52 -25.81
CA THR A 152 3.25 23.95 -25.68
C THR A 152 2.33 24.43 -26.81
N ILE A 153 2.33 25.73 -27.08
CA ILE A 153 1.53 26.34 -28.15
C ILE A 153 1.98 25.82 -29.53
N ARG A 154 3.30 25.74 -29.76
CA ARG A 154 3.86 25.23 -31.02
C ARG A 154 3.47 23.77 -31.28
N PHE A 155 3.58 22.90 -30.26
CA PHE A 155 3.24 21.49 -30.38
C PHE A 155 1.73 21.27 -30.50
N ASP A 156 0.91 22.04 -29.81
CA ASP A 156 -0.56 22.00 -29.97
C ASP A 156 -0.96 22.36 -31.40
N LYS A 157 -0.39 23.43 -31.98
CA LYS A 157 -0.64 23.80 -33.38
C LYS A 157 -0.23 22.70 -34.36
N MET A 158 0.99 22.17 -34.21
CA MET A 158 1.50 21.09 -35.08
C MET A 158 0.68 19.81 -34.95
N ASN A 159 0.21 19.47 -33.74
CA ASN A 159 -0.63 18.30 -33.53
C ASN A 159 -2.01 18.48 -34.16
N ARG A 160 -2.60 19.67 -34.09
CA ARG A 160 -3.88 19.96 -34.76
C ARG A 160 -3.76 19.89 -36.27
N GLU A 161 -2.69 20.44 -36.85
CA GLU A 161 -2.40 20.32 -38.29
C GLU A 161 -2.31 18.85 -38.70
N LYS A 162 -1.52 18.05 -37.96
CA LYS A 162 -1.44 16.59 -38.20
C LYS A 162 -2.77 15.88 -38.05
N LEU A 163 -3.59 16.26 -37.07
CA LEU A 163 -4.91 15.68 -36.83
C LEU A 163 -5.83 15.96 -38.02
N VAL A 164 -5.84 17.19 -38.53
CA VAL A 164 -6.61 17.56 -39.72
C VAL A 164 -6.13 16.79 -40.95
N THR A 165 -4.82 16.65 -41.16
CA THR A 165 -4.28 15.83 -42.25
C THR A 165 -4.72 14.38 -42.12
N LEU A 166 -4.60 13.79 -40.93
CA LEU A 166 -4.98 12.39 -40.68
C LEU A 166 -6.50 12.17 -40.85
N LEU A 167 -7.33 13.14 -40.46
CA LEU A 167 -8.77 13.10 -40.73
C LEU A 167 -9.09 13.20 -42.22
N GLY A 168 -8.32 13.99 -42.97
CA GLY A 168 -8.41 14.08 -44.42
C GLY A 168 -8.03 12.74 -45.07
N GLU A 169 -6.91 12.15 -44.67
CA GLU A 169 -6.48 10.81 -45.12
C GLU A 169 -7.52 9.73 -44.79
N LEU A 170 -8.13 9.78 -43.60
CA LEU A 170 -9.22 8.86 -43.22
C LEU A 170 -10.50 9.11 -44.03
N HIS A 171 -10.81 10.36 -44.35
CA HIS A 171 -11.95 10.71 -45.18
C HIS A 171 -11.74 10.25 -46.63
N GLU A 172 -10.57 10.49 -47.20
CA GLU A 172 -10.17 9.98 -48.52
C GLU A 172 -10.15 8.46 -48.54
N ALA A 173 -9.61 7.80 -47.52
CA ALA A 173 -9.63 6.35 -47.39
C ALA A 173 -11.07 5.81 -47.26
N LYS A 174 -11.98 6.56 -46.66
CA LYS A 174 -13.41 6.20 -46.57
C LYS A 174 -14.15 6.45 -47.89
N VAL A 175 -13.78 7.47 -48.65
CA VAL A 175 -14.28 7.74 -50.01
C VAL A 175 -13.70 6.73 -51.02
N VAL A 176 -12.47 6.27 -50.83
CA VAL A 176 -11.87 5.16 -51.60
C VAL A 176 -12.41 3.80 -51.13
N GLY A 177 -12.89 3.71 -49.88
CA GLY A 177 -13.66 2.58 -49.35
C GLY A 177 -15.09 2.48 -49.92
N GLU A 178 -15.59 3.56 -50.55
CA GLU A 178 -16.73 3.49 -51.47
C GLU A 178 -16.21 3.23 -52.88
N VAL A 179 -15.93 1.95 -53.09
CA VAL A 179 -15.92 1.18 -54.34
C VAL A 179 -16.30 1.97 -55.62
N PRO A 180 -15.50 1.86 -56.70
CA PRO A 180 -15.82 2.44 -58.01
C PRO A 180 -17.22 2.03 -58.48
N ALA A 181 -17.96 2.95 -59.09
CA ALA A 181 -19.22 2.64 -59.76
C ALA A 181 -18.99 1.59 -60.87
N GLY A 182 -19.22 0.31 -60.56
CA GLY A 182 -19.23 -0.78 -61.53
C GLY A 182 -18.47 -2.08 -61.20
N SER A 183 -17.91 -2.29 -60.00
CA SER A 183 -17.24 -3.57 -59.69
C SER A 183 -18.15 -4.54 -58.92
N GLU A 184 -18.35 -5.74 -59.46
CA GLU A 184 -18.99 -6.87 -58.78
C GLU A 184 -18.13 -7.36 -57.61
N LEU A 185 -18.41 -6.88 -56.40
CA LEU A 185 -17.81 -7.40 -55.18
C LEU A 185 -18.57 -8.64 -54.73
N THR A 186 -18.00 -9.81 -54.99
CA THR A 186 -18.48 -11.07 -54.43
C THR A 186 -18.00 -11.23 -52.97
N PRO A 187 -18.74 -11.94 -52.10
CA PRO A 187 -18.31 -12.22 -50.73
C PRO A 187 -16.91 -12.86 -50.63
N GLU A 188 -16.55 -13.69 -51.62
CA GLU A 188 -15.23 -14.33 -51.71
C GLU A 188 -14.08 -13.31 -51.87
N LEU A 189 -14.32 -12.20 -52.57
CA LEU A 189 -13.32 -11.15 -52.77
C LEU A 189 -13.09 -10.33 -51.48
N LEU A 190 -14.13 -10.21 -50.65
CA LEU A 190 -14.06 -9.55 -49.35
C LEU A 190 -13.26 -10.39 -48.35
N ASP A 191 -13.43 -11.71 -48.35
CA ASP A 191 -12.63 -12.61 -47.51
C ASP A 191 -11.13 -12.55 -47.85
N VAL A 192 -10.80 -12.47 -49.16
CA VAL A 192 -9.40 -12.28 -49.61
C VAL A 192 -8.84 -10.92 -49.18
N MET A 193 -9.67 -9.87 -49.17
CA MET A 193 -9.24 -8.56 -48.66
C MET A 193 -9.02 -8.57 -47.15
N ILE A 194 -9.89 -9.23 -46.38
CA ILE A 194 -9.75 -9.36 -44.93
C ILE A 194 -8.44 -10.08 -44.59
N SER A 195 -8.16 -11.22 -45.23
CA SER A 195 -6.92 -11.96 -45.03
C SER A 195 -5.68 -11.10 -45.32
N LYS A 196 -5.67 -10.31 -46.40
CA LYS A 196 -4.54 -9.42 -46.71
C LYS A 196 -4.35 -8.31 -45.68
N VAL A 197 -5.43 -7.79 -45.09
CA VAL A 197 -5.36 -6.76 -44.05
C VAL A 197 -4.84 -7.37 -42.74
N GLU A 198 -5.27 -8.58 -42.40
CA GLU A 198 -4.76 -9.32 -41.24
C GLU A 198 -3.26 -9.60 -41.37
N ASP A 199 -2.79 -10.04 -42.54
CA ASP A 199 -1.37 -10.26 -42.82
C ASP A 199 -0.56 -8.97 -42.64
N HIS A 200 -1.05 -7.86 -43.17
CA HIS A 200 -0.37 -6.57 -43.04
C HIS A 200 -0.35 -6.05 -41.58
N LEU A 201 -1.35 -6.38 -40.77
CA LEU A 201 -1.35 -6.06 -39.34
C LEU A 201 -0.30 -6.87 -38.56
N VAL A 202 -0.04 -8.11 -38.97
CA VAL A 202 1.03 -8.94 -38.38
C VAL A 202 2.38 -8.30 -38.68
N ASP A 203 2.66 -7.95 -39.94
CA ASP A 203 3.89 -7.29 -40.35
C ASP A 203 4.11 -5.95 -39.61
N LEU A 204 3.05 -5.16 -39.41
CA LEU A 204 3.13 -3.92 -38.64
C LEU A 204 3.46 -4.16 -37.15
N ASN A 205 2.88 -5.19 -36.54
CA ASN A 205 3.19 -5.54 -35.16
C ASN A 205 4.65 -5.99 -35.01
N GLU A 206 5.16 -6.78 -35.95
CA GLU A 206 6.56 -7.21 -35.97
C GLU A 206 7.51 -6.02 -36.13
N THR A 207 7.21 -5.09 -37.03
CA THR A 207 8.02 -3.87 -37.21
C THR A 207 7.99 -2.96 -35.99
N ILE A 208 6.85 -2.82 -35.30
CA ILE A 208 6.74 -2.05 -34.04
C ILE A 208 7.58 -2.66 -32.93
N VAL A 209 7.59 -3.98 -32.80
CA VAL A 209 8.45 -4.71 -31.84
C VAL A 209 9.93 -4.52 -32.22
N ALA A 210 10.27 -4.66 -33.49
CA ALA A 210 11.64 -4.50 -33.98
C ALA A 210 12.18 -3.06 -33.85
N THR A 211 11.31 -2.05 -33.97
CA THR A 211 11.67 -0.63 -33.84
C THR A 211 11.17 0.01 -32.55
N GLN A 212 11.22 -0.73 -31.44
CA GLN A 212 10.83 -0.22 -30.14
C GLN A 212 11.73 0.97 -29.71
N LYS A 213 11.27 2.20 -29.92
CA LYS A 213 11.96 3.41 -29.45
C LYS A 213 11.82 3.52 -27.93
N VAL A 214 12.76 2.91 -27.23
CA VAL A 214 12.85 3.02 -25.76
C VAL A 214 13.34 4.42 -25.39
N SER A 215 12.76 5.00 -24.33
CA SER A 215 13.26 6.27 -23.79
C SER A 215 14.73 6.11 -23.37
N PRO A 216 15.64 7.06 -23.72
CA PRO A 216 17.05 7.01 -23.29
C PRO A 216 17.25 7.01 -21.77
N ASN A 217 16.20 7.30 -20.99
CA ASN A 217 16.25 7.34 -19.54
C ASN A 217 15.90 5.97 -18.93
N PRO A 218 16.86 5.28 -18.27
CA PRO A 218 16.66 3.94 -17.72
C PRO A 218 15.59 3.88 -16.61
N VAL A 219 15.37 4.98 -15.87
CA VAL A 219 14.36 5.04 -14.80
C VAL A 219 12.93 5.03 -15.36
N LYS A 220 12.72 5.51 -16.60
CA LYS A 220 11.41 5.44 -17.26
C LYS A 220 11.10 4.04 -17.81
N GLN A 221 12.12 3.23 -18.04
CA GLN A 221 11.97 1.85 -18.52
C GLN A 221 11.45 0.94 -17.39
N GLN A 222 12.00 1.08 -16.18
CA GLN A 222 11.59 0.31 -15.00
C GLN A 222 10.19 0.64 -14.46
N ARG A 223 9.62 1.81 -14.78
CA ARG A 223 8.27 2.19 -14.33
C ARG A 223 7.13 1.64 -15.20
N ARG A 224 7.45 1.12 -16.38
CA ARG A 224 6.46 0.62 -17.36
C ARG A 224 6.43 -0.91 -17.48
N THR A 225 7.32 -1.59 -16.77
CA THR A 225 7.26 -3.04 -16.49
C THR A 225 6.51 -3.26 -15.19
#